data_AF-A0AAV7G8R0-F1
#
_entry.id   AF-A0AAV7G8R0-F1
#
_cell.length_a   1.000
_cell.length_b   1.000
_cell.length_c   1.000
_cell.angle_alpha   90.00
_cell.angle_beta   90.00
_cell.angle_gamma   90.00
#
_symmetry.space_group_name_H-M   'P 1'
#
loop_
_entity.id
_entity.type
_entity.pdbx_description
1 polymer ?
#
loop_
_entity_poly.entity_id
_entity_poly.type
_entity_poly.pdbx_seq_one_letter_code
_entity_poly.pdbx_strand_id
1 'polypeptide(L)' 'MLSFLKVENLILLADDHSLSMWVEKFGFVNLSTEEIQEYQMKHRIVMFENSTMLQKPFLPQVENP' A
#
# COMPACT_ATOMS: atom_id res chain seq x y z
N MET A 1 -8.23 8.90 -11.38
CA MET A 1 -6.90 9.55 -11.38
C MET A 1 -6.65 10.05 -9.96
N LEU A 2 -5.75 9.46 -9.20
CA LEU A 2 -5.48 9.87 -7.80
C LEU A 2 -4.43 10.99 -7.69
N SER A 3 -3.86 11.41 -8.82
CA SER A 3 -2.75 12.37 -8.90
C SER A 3 -3.05 13.73 -8.27
N PHE A 4 -4.32 14.15 -8.21
CA PHE A 4 -4.70 15.42 -7.57
C PHE A 4 -4.78 15.32 -6.03
N LEU A 5 -4.80 14.12 -5.45
CA LEU A 5 -5.03 13.90 -4.02
C LEU A 5 -3.75 13.90 -3.19
N LYS A 6 -2.58 14.20 -3.76
CA LYS A 6 -1.26 14.15 -3.08
C LYS A 6 -1.10 12.86 -2.25
N VAL A 7 -1.60 11.75 -2.76
CA VAL A 7 -1.51 10.43 -2.12
C VAL A 7 -0.06 9.97 -2.21
N GLU A 8 0.55 9.66 -1.07
CA GLU A 8 1.92 9.14 -1.02
C GLU A 8 1.96 7.63 -1.27
N ASN A 9 1.05 6.89 -0.64
CA ASN A 9 1.00 5.43 -0.70
C ASN A 9 -0.44 4.93 -0.81
N LEU A 10 -0.65 3.91 -1.64
CA LEU A 10 -1.86 3.10 -1.62
C LEU A 10 -1.62 1.87 -0.78
N ILE A 11 -2.47 1.68 0.23
CA ILE A 11 -2.41 0.53 1.12
C ILE A 11 -3.67 -0.30 0.94
N LEU A 12 -3.50 -1.61 0.82
CA LEU A 12 -4.60 -2.55 0.76
C LEU A 12 -4.27 -3.85 1.48
N LEU A 13 -5.31 -4.63 1.73
CA LEU A 13 -5.20 -5.95 2.30
C LEU A 13 -5.37 -6.98 1.20
N ALA A 14 -4.53 -8.01 1.21
CA ALA A 14 -4.65 -9.15 0.32
C ALA A 14 -4.78 -10.44 1.13
N ASP A 15 -5.72 -11.28 0.72
CA ASP A 15 -5.78 -12.67 1.13
C ASP A 15 -4.75 -13.50 0.34
N ASP A 16 -4.51 -14.74 0.77
CA ASP A 16 -3.51 -15.62 0.17
C ASP A 16 -3.79 -15.93 -1.31
N HIS A 17 -5.05 -15.96 -1.74
CA HIS A 17 -5.40 -16.27 -3.14
C HIS A 17 -5.17 -15.08 -4.07
N SER A 18 -5.26 -13.85 -3.58
CA SER A 18 -5.09 -12.64 -4.38
C SER A 18 -3.70 -12.00 -4.27
N LEU A 19 -2.90 -12.40 -3.28
CA LEU A 19 -1.57 -11.83 -3.01
C LEU A 19 -0.67 -11.79 -4.24
N SER A 20 -0.53 -12.90 -4.96
CA SER A 20 0.32 -12.98 -6.16
C SER A 20 -0.16 -12.03 -7.26
N MET A 21 -1.48 -11.90 -7.45
CA MET A 21 -2.03 -10.96 -8.41
C MET A 21 -1.64 -9.51 -8.08
N TRP A 22 -1.74 -9.12 -6.81
CA TRP A 22 -1.40 -7.76 -6.38
C TRP A 22 0.09 -7.45 -6.53
N VAL A 23 0.96 -8.40 -6.19
CA VAL A 23 2.40 -8.23 -6.29
C VAL A 23 2.85 -8.27 -7.75
N GLU A 24 2.52 -9.32 -8.49
CA GLU A 24 3.08 -9.58 -9.83
C GLU A 24 2.47 -8.68 -10.90
N LYS A 25 1.14 -8.50 -10.87
CA LYS A 25 0.43 -7.76 -11.93
C LYS A 25 0.34 -6.28 -11.63
N PHE A 26 0.20 -5.91 -10.36
CA PHE A 26 -0.06 -4.54 -9.96
C PHE A 26 1.13 -3.87 -9.27
N GLY A 27 2.20 -4.60 -8.97
CA GLY A 27 3.44 -4.04 -8.44
C GLY A 27 3.31 -3.52 -7.02
N PHE A 28 2.42 -4.12 -6.22
CA PHE A 28 2.39 -3.88 -4.79
C PHE A 28 3.51 -4.65 -4.10
N VAL A 29 3.91 -4.19 -2.92
CA VAL A 29 4.94 -4.82 -2.08
C VAL A 29 4.39 -5.08 -0.68
N ASN A 30 4.86 -6.16 -0.05
CA ASN A 30 4.50 -6.49 1.33
C ASN A 30 5.03 -5.43 2.28
N LEU A 31 4.17 -4.98 3.19
CA LEU A 31 4.57 -4.18 4.34
C LEU A 31 5.18 -5.09 5.41
N SER A 32 6.31 -4.66 5.98
CA SER A 32 6.89 -5.30 7.16
C SER A 32 6.05 -5.01 8.40
N THR A 33 6.27 -5.78 9.46
CA THR A 33 5.61 -5.55 10.76
C THR A 33 5.92 -4.15 11.30
N GLU A 34 7.16 -3.68 11.14
CA GLU A 34 7.59 -2.36 11.57
C GLU A 34 6.88 -1.24 10.80
N GLU A 35 6.76 -1.38 9.47
CA GLU A 35 6.05 -0.41 8.63
C GLU A 35 4.56 -0.37 8.98
N ILE A 36 3.93 -1.52 9.23
CA ILE A 36 2.53 -1.61 9.68
C ILE A 36 2.34 -0.85 11.00
N GLN A 37 3.23 -1.06 11.97
CA GLN A 37 3.17 -0.37 13.26
C GLN A 37 3.31 1.15 13.11
N GLU A 38 4.19 1.61 12.22
CA GLU A 38 4.34 3.04 11.92
C GLU A 38 3.04 3.63 11.34
N TYR A 39 2.39 2.93 10.41
CA TYR A 39 1.10 3.34 9.89
C TYR A 39 0.01 3.40 10.97
N GLN A 40 -0.02 2.44 11.91
CA GLN A 40 -0.96 2.45 13.03
C GLN A 40 -0.74 3.62 13.99
N MET A 41 0.51 4.06 14.17
CA MET A 41 0.82 5.22 15.02
C MET A 41 0.41 6.54 14.38
N LYS A 42 0.61 6.67 13.05
CA LYS A 42 0.36 7.91 12.31
C LYS A 42 -1.08 8.06 11.83
N HIS A 43 -1.77 6.95 11.60
CA HIS A 43 -3.09 6.92 10.96
C HIS A 43 -4.02 5.92 11.63
N ARG A 44 -5.32 6.21 11.60
CA ARG A 44 -6.34 5.27 12.06
C ARG A 44 -6.68 4.27 10.96
N ILE A 45 -5.89 3.21 10.88
CA ILE A 45 -6.09 2.11 9.91
C ILE A 45 -6.78 0.90 10.55
N VAL A 46 -7.41 0.07 9.71
CA VAL A 46 -8.02 -1.21 10.13
C VAL A 46 -7.11 -2.34 9.68
N MET A 47 -6.77 -3.22 10.62
CA MET A 47 -6.03 -4.46 10.37
C MET A 47 -7.01 -5.63 10.40
N PHE A 48 -6.87 -6.57 9.47
CA PHE A 48 -7.61 -7.83 9.49
C PHE A 48 -6.63 -8.97 9.75
N GLU A 49 -7.00 -9.87 10.65
CA GLU A 49 -6.23 -11.08 10.91
C GLU A 49 -6.14 -11.95 9.66
N ASN A 50 -5.03 -12.69 9.50
CA ASN A 50 -4.77 -13.56 8.35
C ASN A 50 -4.82 -12.88 6.98
N SER A 51 -4.46 -11.59 6.93
CA SER A 51 -4.30 -10.86 5.67
C SER A 51 -2.92 -10.23 5.59
N THR A 52 -2.40 -10.10 4.38
CA THR A 52 -1.14 -9.43 4.11
C THR A 52 -1.43 -7.97 3.76
N MET A 53 -0.83 -7.05 4.49
CA MET A 53 -0.84 -5.63 4.17
C MET A 53 0.13 -5.37 3.03
N LEU A 54 -0.38 -4.75 1.96
CA LEU A 54 0.38 -4.38 0.78
C LEU A 54 0.42 -2.87 0.64
N GLN A 55 1.55 -2.33 0.20
CA GLN A 55 1.66 -0.94 -0.22
C GLN A 55 2.11 -0.82 -1.67
N LYS A 56 1.71 0.28 -2.29
CA LYS A 56 2.29 0.75 -3.54
C LYS A 56 2.55 2.25 -3.43
N PRO A 57 3.83 2.69 -3.48
CA PRO A 57 4.15 4.10 -3.45
C PRO A 57 3.64 4.77 -4.72
N PHE A 58 3.00 5.92 -4.55
CA PHE A 58 2.71 6.80 -5.66
C PHE A 58 3.94 7.65 -5.89
N LEU A 59 4.70 7.35 -6.96
CA LEU A 59 5.77 8.24 -7.36
C LEU A 59 5.14 9.59 -7.75
N PRO A 60 5.62 10.73 -7.21
CA PRO A 60 5.24 12.01 -7.75
C PRO A 60 5.57 12.00 -9.24
N GLN A 61 4.58 12.26 -10.07
CA GLN A 61 4.84 12.55 -11.48
C GLN A 61 5.73 13.79 -11.46
N VAL A 62 7.00 13.62 -11.80
CA VAL A 62 7.93 14.74 -11.98
C VAL A 62 7.23 15.71 -12.94
N GLU A 63 6.90 16.92 -12.47
CA GLU A 63 6.45 17.99 -13.35
C GLU A 63 7.54 18.15 -14.41
N ASN A 64 7.22 17.75 -15.64
CA ASN A 64 8.10 18.01 -16.77
C ASN A 64 8.20 19.53 -16.92
N PRO A 65 9.42 20.10 -16.96
CA PRO A 65 9.64 21.54 -17.09
C PRO A 65 9.12 22.10 -18.42
#